data_AF-C9KL90-F1
#
_entry.id   AF-C9KL90-F1
#
_cell.length_a   1.000
_cell.length_b   1.000
_cell.length_c   1.000
_cell.angle_alpha   90.00
_cell.angle_beta   90.00
_cell.angle_gamma   90.00
#
_symmetry.space_group_name_H-M   'P 1'
#
loop_
_entity.id
_entity.type
_entity.pdbx_description
1 polymer ?
#
loop_
_entity_poly.entity_id
_entity_poly.type
_entity_poly.pdbx_seq_one_letter_code
_entity_poly.pdbx_strand_id
1 'polypeptide(L)'
;MAEQLDNRDNRYELNKQLAQMLKGGVIMDVTTPEQAKIAEEAGACAVMALERIPADIRAAGGVATPADAALMMQLGAEGVFVGSGIFKSGNPAKRARAIVQAVTNYEAPKVIAELSEDLGEAMVSINEEEIELLMAERGK
;
A
#
# COMPACT_ATOMS: atom_id res chain seq x y z
N MET A 1 24.33 -41.92 -13.17
CA MET A 1 23.92 -40.87 -14.11
C MET A 1 23.03 -39.92 -13.34
N ALA A 2 23.50 -38.71 -13.06
CA ALA A 2 22.68 -37.68 -12.43
C ALA A 2 21.77 -37.10 -13.51
N GLU A 3 20.45 -37.23 -13.34
CA GLU A 3 19.47 -36.54 -14.17
C GLU A 3 19.71 -35.04 -14.04
N GLN A 4 20.06 -34.40 -15.16
CA GLN A 4 20.06 -32.96 -15.28
C GLN A 4 18.59 -32.51 -15.25
N LEU A 5 18.12 -32.08 -14.08
CA LEU A 5 16.83 -31.40 -13.91
C LEU A 5 16.76 -30.22 -14.91
N ASP A 6 15.73 -30.20 -15.76
CA ASP A 6 15.56 -29.18 -16.80
C ASP A 6 15.53 -27.78 -16.15
N ASN A 7 16.51 -26.95 -16.53
CA ASN A 7 16.77 -25.62 -15.98
C ASN A 7 15.58 -24.65 -16.19
N ARG A 8 14.62 -25.01 -17.05
CA ARG A 8 13.40 -24.23 -17.31
C ARG A 8 12.30 -24.42 -16.26
N ASP A 9 12.07 -25.64 -15.79
CA ASP A 9 11.06 -25.92 -14.76
C ASP A 9 11.45 -25.31 -13.41
N ASN A 10 12.75 -25.37 -13.10
CA ASN A 10 13.30 -24.76 -11.89
C ASN A 10 13.19 -23.21 -11.92
N ARG A 11 13.35 -22.61 -13.10
CA ARG A 11 13.20 -21.16 -13.28
C ARG A 11 11.75 -20.71 -13.23
N TYR A 12 10.83 -21.52 -13.75
CA TYR A 12 9.40 -21.26 -13.66
C TYR A 12 8.92 -21.23 -12.20
N GLU A 13 9.26 -22.27 -11.41
CA GLU A 13 8.86 -22.32 -10.00
C GLU A 13 9.49 -21.19 -9.17
N LEU A 14 10.76 -20.86 -9.43
CA LEU A 14 11.40 -19.70 -8.81
C LEU A 14 10.64 -18.39 -9.11
N ASN A 15 10.32 -18.12 -10.37
CA ASN A 15 9.59 -16.91 -10.77
C ASN A 15 8.19 -16.86 -10.16
N LYS A 16 7.51 -18.01 -10.06
CA LYS A 16 6.19 -18.13 -9.43
C LYS A 16 6.25 -17.82 -7.93
N GLN A 17 7.27 -18.32 -7.23
CA GLN A 17 7.50 -18.00 -5.82
C GLN A 17 7.81 -16.52 -5.63
N LEU A 18 8.69 -15.93 -6.45
CA LEU A 18 8.98 -14.50 -6.42
C LEU A 18 7.72 -13.65 -6.66
N ALA A 19 6.90 -14.02 -7.63
CA ALA A 19 5.62 -13.35 -7.89
C ALA A 19 4.66 -13.47 -6.71
N GLN A 20 4.62 -14.62 -6.03
CA GLN A 20 3.79 -14.82 -4.84
C GLN A 20 4.29 -14.00 -3.63
N MET A 21 5.59 -13.76 -3.51
CA MET A 21 6.17 -12.90 -2.47
C MET A 21 5.86 -11.40 -2.67
N LEU A 22 5.54 -11.00 -3.90
CA LEU A 22 5.12 -9.63 -4.22
C LEU A 22 3.62 -9.40 -3.97
N LYS A 23 2.84 -10.47 -3.77
CA LYS A 23 1.44 -10.37 -3.32
C LYS A 23 1.39 -10.05 -1.83
N GLY A 24 0.44 -9.22 -1.44
CA GLY A 24 0.39 -8.60 -0.11
C GLY A 24 1.41 -7.49 0.06
N GLY A 25 1.81 -6.83 -1.03
CA GLY A 25 2.73 -5.69 -1.00
C GLY A 25 2.02 -4.35 -0.88
N VAL A 26 2.77 -3.32 -0.47
CA VAL A 26 2.34 -1.93 -0.48
C VAL A 26 3.07 -1.17 -1.58
N ILE A 27 2.32 -0.48 -2.43
CA ILE A 27 2.87 0.49 -3.39
C ILE A 27 2.64 1.90 -2.83
N MET A 28 3.71 2.68 -2.71
CA MET A 28 3.63 4.04 -2.16
C MET A 28 3.76 5.12 -3.25
N ASP A 29 2.80 6.04 -3.32
CA ASP A 29 2.92 7.27 -4.11
C ASP A 29 3.85 8.25 -3.41
N VAL A 30 4.89 8.68 -4.13
CA VAL A 30 5.94 9.56 -3.63
C VAL A 30 6.18 10.71 -4.58
N THR A 31 6.35 11.92 -4.05
CA THR A 31 6.66 13.11 -4.84
C THR A 31 8.06 13.66 -4.57
N THR A 32 8.77 13.13 -3.57
CA THR A 32 10.15 13.54 -3.24
C THR A 32 11.06 12.34 -2.97
N PRO A 33 12.39 12.49 -3.14
CA PRO A 33 13.36 11.46 -2.78
C PRO A 33 13.28 11.03 -1.29
N GLU A 34 12.97 11.95 -0.39
CA GLU A 34 12.83 11.65 1.04
C GLU A 34 11.63 10.73 1.32
N GLN A 35 10.51 10.94 0.62
CA GLN A 35 9.36 10.05 0.71
C GLN A 35 9.68 8.65 0.15
N ALA A 36 10.45 8.58 -0.94
CA ALA A 36 10.91 7.30 -1.48
C ALA A 36 11.79 6.52 -0.50
N LYS A 37 12.69 7.20 0.23
CA LYS A 37 13.50 6.57 1.30
C LYS A 37 12.63 6.06 2.44
N ILE A 38 11.63 6.85 2.86
CA ILE A 38 10.68 6.40 3.89
C ILE A 38 9.91 5.16 3.42
N ALA A 39 9.50 5.11 2.16
CA ALA A 39 8.80 3.96 1.59
C ALA A 39 9.68 2.71 1.55
N GLU A 40 10.93 2.85 1.11
CA GLU A 40 11.93 1.78 1.12
C GLU A 40 12.16 1.25 2.54
N GLU A 41 12.46 2.14 3.50
CA GLU A 41 12.67 1.77 4.91
C GLU A 41 11.45 1.14 5.56
N ALA A 42 10.24 1.50 5.10
CA ALA A 42 9.00 0.92 5.57
C ALA A 42 8.75 -0.51 5.04
N GLY A 43 9.45 -0.92 3.97
CA GLY A 43 9.24 -2.20 3.30
C GLY A 43 8.20 -2.17 2.19
N ALA A 44 7.99 -1.01 1.54
CA ALA A 44 7.17 -0.95 0.33
C ALA A 44 7.77 -1.84 -0.79
N CYS A 45 6.92 -2.55 -1.52
CA CYS A 45 7.39 -3.41 -2.63
C CYS A 45 7.73 -2.60 -3.88
N ALA A 46 7.08 -1.44 -4.06
CA ALA A 46 7.36 -0.50 -5.12
C ALA A 46 6.97 0.92 -4.70
N VAL A 47 7.51 1.91 -5.43
CA VAL A 47 7.07 3.29 -5.34
C VAL A 47 6.55 3.77 -6.69
N MET A 48 5.55 4.64 -6.65
CA MET A 48 5.04 5.36 -7.81
C MET A 48 5.50 6.82 -7.69
N ALA A 49 6.31 7.27 -8.63
CA ALA A 49 6.81 8.64 -8.68
C ALA A 49 6.33 9.32 -9.97
N LEU A 50 5.07 9.74 -9.98
CA LEU A 50 4.47 10.44 -11.12
C LEU A 50 4.27 11.92 -10.81
N GLU A 51 4.43 12.77 -11.83
CA GLU A 51 4.04 14.19 -11.72
C GLU A 51 2.55 14.34 -11.38
N ARG A 52 1.71 13.41 -11.86
CA ARG A 52 0.28 13.29 -11.52
C ARG A 52 -0.15 11.82 -11.51
N ILE A 53 -0.73 11.37 -10.41
CA ILE A 53 -1.45 10.09 -10.37
C ILE A 53 -2.71 10.21 -11.24
N PRO A 54 -3.05 9.21 -12.08
CA PRO A 54 -4.34 9.15 -12.79
C PRO A 54 -5.52 9.46 -11.85
N ALA A 55 -6.47 10.29 -12.33
CA ALA A 55 -7.60 10.76 -11.52
C ALA A 55 -8.42 9.61 -10.92
N ASP A 56 -8.53 8.50 -11.64
CA ASP A 56 -9.29 7.32 -11.21
C ASP A 56 -8.75 6.67 -9.94
N ILE A 57 -7.42 6.66 -9.73
CA ILE A 57 -6.79 6.13 -8.51
C ILE A 57 -7.02 7.09 -7.34
N ARG A 58 -7.03 8.41 -7.59
CA ARG A 58 -7.15 9.44 -6.56
C ARG A 58 -8.57 9.54 -5.99
N ALA A 59 -9.59 9.30 -6.82
CA ALA A 59 -11.00 9.42 -6.47
C ALA A 59 -11.61 8.17 -5.82
N ALA A 60 -10.81 7.14 -5.51
CA ALA A 60 -11.32 5.87 -4.97
C ALA A 60 -11.45 5.82 -3.43
N GLY A 61 -11.13 6.90 -2.71
CA GLY A 61 -11.02 6.86 -1.25
C GLY A 61 -9.74 6.10 -0.85
N GLY A 62 -8.82 6.78 -0.17
CA GLY A 62 -7.48 6.25 0.06
C GLY A 62 -7.37 5.44 1.35
N VAL A 63 -6.59 4.35 1.31
CA VAL A 63 -6.08 3.70 2.52
C VAL A 63 -5.21 4.71 3.28
N ALA A 64 -5.60 5.05 4.52
CA ALA A 64 -4.90 6.04 5.35
C ALA A 64 -4.47 5.49 6.72
N THR A 65 -5.07 4.37 7.13
CA THR A 65 -4.80 3.73 8.42
C THR A 65 -4.39 2.25 8.23
N PRO A 66 -3.70 1.65 9.22
CA PRO A 66 -3.47 0.21 9.25
C PRO A 66 -4.76 -0.62 9.12
N ALA A 67 -5.86 -0.15 9.73
CA ALA A 67 -7.16 -0.80 9.66
C ALA A 67 -7.73 -0.79 8.23
N ASP A 68 -7.62 0.32 7.49
CA ASP A 68 -8.07 0.39 6.09
C ASP A 68 -7.28 -0.61 5.23
N ALA A 69 -5.96 -0.67 5.44
CA ALA A 69 -5.10 -1.57 4.69
C ALA A 69 -5.46 -3.04 4.95
N ALA A 70 -5.66 -3.40 6.23
CA ALA A 70 -6.08 -4.74 6.61
C ALA A 70 -7.47 -5.08 6.04
N LEU A 71 -8.42 -4.14 6.08
CA LEU A 71 -9.76 -4.33 5.52
C LEU A 71 -9.69 -4.64 4.01
N MET A 72 -8.89 -3.88 3.25
CA MET A 72 -8.73 -4.12 1.82
C MET A 72 -8.23 -5.54 1.54
N MET A 73 -7.25 -6.03 2.31
CA MET A 73 -6.75 -7.40 2.19
C MET A 73 -7.83 -8.44 2.53
N GLN A 74 -8.61 -8.20 3.59
CA GLN A 74 -9.74 -9.08 3.96
C GLN A 74 -10.84 -9.13 2.89
N LEU A 75 -11.02 -8.05 2.13
CA LEU A 75 -11.93 -7.99 0.98
C LEU A 75 -11.37 -8.68 -0.28
N GLY A 76 -10.17 -9.26 -0.21
CA GLY A 76 -9.55 -10.01 -1.30
C GLY A 76 -8.62 -9.20 -2.19
N ALA A 77 -8.19 -8.01 -1.76
CA ALA A 77 -7.15 -7.28 -2.47
C ALA A 77 -5.81 -8.05 -2.42
N GLU A 78 -5.08 -8.09 -3.52
CA GLU A 78 -3.73 -8.70 -3.59
C GLU A 78 -2.62 -7.75 -3.10
N GLY A 79 -2.96 -6.52 -2.74
CA GLY A 79 -2.05 -5.48 -2.28
C GLY A 79 -2.78 -4.15 -2.16
N VAL A 80 -2.11 -3.15 -1.61
CA VAL A 80 -2.70 -1.81 -1.41
C VAL A 80 -1.83 -0.71 -2.00
N PHE A 81 -2.48 0.31 -2.51
CA PHE A 81 -1.86 1.54 -2.96
C PHE A 81 -2.11 2.63 -1.92
N VAL A 82 -1.06 3.30 -1.47
CA VAL A 82 -1.14 4.35 -0.45
C VAL A 82 -0.31 5.54 -0.89
N GLY A 83 -0.81 6.75 -0.67
CA GLY A 83 -0.03 7.95 -0.94
C GLY A 83 -0.18 8.96 0.17
N SER A 84 -1.11 9.87 -0.06
CA SER A 84 -1.36 11.00 0.80
C SER A 84 -1.65 10.59 2.26
N GLY A 85 -2.30 9.44 2.49
CA GLY A 85 -2.59 8.92 3.84
C GLY A 85 -1.34 8.72 4.72
N ILE A 86 -0.16 8.53 4.11
CA ILE A 86 1.14 8.48 4.79
C ILE A 86 1.75 9.88 4.86
N PHE A 87 1.99 10.50 3.70
CA PHE A 87 2.88 11.67 3.61
C PHE A 87 2.24 13.01 3.99
N LYS A 88 0.92 13.05 4.19
CA LYS A 88 0.22 14.20 4.79
C LYS A 88 -0.21 13.94 6.24
N SER A 89 0.37 12.94 6.91
CA SER A 89 0.11 12.62 8.31
C SER A 89 1.19 13.18 9.25
N GLY A 90 0.92 13.19 10.57
CA GLY A 90 1.84 13.70 11.57
C GLY A 90 3.13 12.88 11.75
N ASN A 91 3.14 11.58 11.41
CA ASN A 91 4.33 10.74 11.46
C ASN A 91 4.39 9.78 10.25
N PRO A 92 4.85 10.25 9.08
CA PRO A 92 4.86 9.45 7.86
C PRO A 92 5.67 8.16 7.98
N ALA A 93 6.85 8.20 8.60
CA ALA A 93 7.72 7.03 8.69
C ALA A 93 7.11 5.91 9.56
N LYS A 94 6.52 6.26 10.71
CA LYS A 94 5.86 5.27 11.57
C LYS A 94 4.59 4.73 10.90
N ARG A 95 3.80 5.60 10.27
CA ARG A 95 2.57 5.21 9.57
C ARG A 95 2.84 4.30 8.37
N ALA A 96 3.87 4.61 7.58
CA ALA A 96 4.29 3.78 6.45
C ALA A 96 4.62 2.35 6.92
N ARG A 97 5.44 2.21 7.97
CA ARG A 97 5.75 0.90 8.58
C ARG A 97 4.51 0.18 9.09
N ALA A 98 3.64 0.89 9.79
CA ALA A 98 2.41 0.32 10.34
C ALA A 98 1.48 -0.22 9.23
N ILE A 99 1.34 0.50 8.13
CA ILE A 99 0.55 0.06 6.96
C ILE A 99 1.18 -1.17 6.30
N VAL A 100 2.50 -1.19 6.08
CA VAL A 100 3.18 -2.37 5.52
C VAL A 100 2.98 -3.59 6.41
N GLN A 101 3.17 -3.43 7.73
CA GLN A 101 2.95 -4.52 8.68
C GLN A 101 1.49 -4.96 8.76
N ALA A 102 0.53 -4.04 8.59
CA ALA A 102 -0.89 -4.36 8.58
C ALA A 102 -1.28 -5.20 7.37
N VAL A 103 -0.72 -4.91 6.19
CA VAL A 103 -0.96 -5.70 4.98
C VAL A 103 -0.38 -7.10 5.11
N THR A 104 0.75 -7.28 5.80
CA THR A 104 1.30 -8.61 6.08
C THR A 104 0.49 -9.39 7.13
N ASN A 105 -0.08 -8.68 8.11
CA ASN A 105 -0.72 -9.29 9.29
C ASN A 105 -2.24 -9.02 9.35
N TYR A 106 -2.90 -8.87 8.20
CA TYR A 106 -4.27 -8.37 8.10
C TYR A 106 -5.31 -9.26 8.81
N GLU A 107 -4.98 -10.53 9.09
CA GLU A 107 -5.83 -11.48 9.81
C GLU A 107 -5.59 -11.49 11.33
N ALA A 108 -4.69 -10.65 11.84
CA ALA A 108 -4.31 -10.61 13.26
C ALA A 108 -4.83 -9.33 13.95
N PRO A 109 -6.08 -9.28 14.46
CA PRO A 109 -6.69 -8.07 15.00
C PRO A 109 -5.88 -7.38 16.10
N LYS A 110 -5.21 -8.16 16.95
CA LYS A 110 -4.37 -7.61 18.03
C LYS A 110 -3.17 -6.84 17.47
N VAL A 111 -2.52 -7.39 16.44
CA VAL A 111 -1.41 -6.72 15.75
C VAL A 111 -1.91 -5.46 15.08
N ILE A 112 -3.06 -5.50 14.40
CA ILE A 112 -3.64 -4.30 13.77
C ILE A 112 -3.95 -3.21 14.80
N ALA A 113 -4.47 -3.58 15.97
CA ALA A 113 -4.72 -2.63 17.06
C ALA A 113 -3.41 -1.97 17.53
N GLU A 114 -2.37 -2.76 17.84
CA GLU A 114 -1.06 -2.25 18.26
C GLU A 114 -0.42 -1.35 17.20
N LEU A 115 -0.50 -1.73 15.91
CA LEU A 115 0.03 -0.93 14.80
C LEU A 115 -0.71 0.39 14.61
N SER A 116 -1.95 0.49 15.09
CA SER A 116 -2.78 1.70 14.98
C SER A 116 -2.47 2.74 16.07
N GLU A 117 -1.59 2.43 17.02
CA GLU A 117 -1.26 3.29 18.16
C GLU A 117 -0.15 4.33 17.84
N ASP A 118 -0.30 5.52 18.41
CA ASP A 118 0.70 6.59 18.40
C ASP A 118 1.25 6.93 16.99
N LEU A 119 0.38 6.92 15.98
CA LEU A 119 0.74 7.22 14.58
C LEU A 119 0.79 8.73 14.24
N GLY A 120 0.56 9.59 15.22
CA GLY A 120 0.36 11.02 15.03
C GLY A 120 -0.98 11.32 14.34
N GLU A 121 -1.21 12.61 14.06
CA GLU A 121 -2.44 13.07 13.41
C GLU A 121 -2.65 12.37 12.06
N ALA A 122 -3.85 11.84 11.86
CA ALA A 122 -4.26 11.32 10.57
C ALA A 122 -4.41 12.49 9.58
N MET A 123 -4.32 12.16 8.28
CA MET A 123 -4.76 13.09 7.25
C MET A 123 -6.20 13.54 7.51
N VAL A 124 -6.47 14.82 7.25
CA VAL A 124 -7.84 15.31 7.06
C VAL A 124 -8.28 14.96 5.63
N SER A 125 -9.25 14.06 5.52
CA SER A 125 -9.85 13.67 4.24
C SER A 125 -10.88 14.69 3.76
N ILE A 126 -11.30 14.49 2.51
CA ILE A 126 -12.37 15.20 1.82
C ILE A 126 -13.71 14.99 2.56
N ASN A 127 -14.46 16.06 2.79
CA ASN A 127 -15.80 16.06 3.39
C ASN A 127 -16.89 15.65 2.38
N GLU A 128 -18.07 15.24 2.86
CA GLU A 128 -19.17 14.72 2.02
C GLU A 128 -19.57 15.66 0.86
N GLU A 129 -19.60 16.98 1.10
CA GLU A 129 -19.97 17.95 0.06
C GLU A 129 -18.94 17.99 -1.08
N GLU A 130 -17.68 17.77 -0.76
CA GLU A 130 -16.56 17.80 -1.69
C GLU A 130 -16.43 16.44 -2.43
N ILE A 131 -16.89 15.33 -1.82
CA ILE A 131 -17.06 14.04 -2.48
C ILE A 131 -18.13 14.11 -3.58
N GLU A 132 -19.30 14.68 -3.29
CA GLU A 132 -20.40 14.77 -4.25
C GLU A 132 -19.98 15.57 -5.50
N LEU A 133 -19.23 16.65 -5.29
CA LEU A 133 -18.63 17.46 -6.36
C LEU A 133 -17.64 16.64 -7.20
N LEU A 134 -16.69 15.95 -6.57
CA LEU A 134 -15.68 15.13 -7.26
C LEU A 134 -16.30 13.97 -8.05
N MET A 135 -17.34 13.32 -7.49
CA MET A 135 -18.04 12.24 -8.17
C MET A 135 -18.86 12.74 -9.36
N ALA A 136 -19.46 13.92 -9.27
CA ALA A 136 -20.23 14.53 -10.36
C ALA A 136 -19.37 15.00 -11.55
N GLU A 137 -18.06 15.22 -11.33
CA GLU A 137 -17.10 15.55 -12.39
C GLU A 137 -16.39 14.32 -12.97
N ARG A 138 -16.53 13.15 -12.34
CA ARG A 138 -15.86 11.92 -12.76
C ARG A 138 -16.41 11.44 -14.11
N GLY A 139 -15.56 11.40 -15.13
CA GLY A 139 -15.90 10.93 -16.48
C GLY A 139 -16.47 11.99 -17.43
N LYS A 140 -16.44 13.27 -17.07
CA LYS A 140 -16.67 14.39 -18.01
C LYS A 140 -15.44 14.73 -18.83
#